data_AF-A0A951G9A6-F1
#
_entry.id   AF-A0A951G9A6-F1
#
_cell.length_a   1.000
_cell.length_b   1.000
_cell.length_c   1.000
_cell.angle_alpha   90.00
_cell.angle_beta   90.00
_cell.angle_gamma   90.00
#
_symmetry.space_group_name_H-M   'P 1'
#
loop_
_entity.id
_entity.type
_entity.pdbx_description
1 polymer ?
#
loop_
_entity_poly.entity_id
_entity_poly.type
_entity_poly.pdbx_seq_one_letter_code
_entity_poly.pdbx_strand_id
1 'polypeptide(L)'
;MTASLPADAQAVFDRFITTELTTVNRAGQPITWPVTPYYRPGAPCIDVTTGLGYPKKADDARANPLVALLFSDPTGSGLSDPPTVLVQGSAEVDDQDLEANRRRYATESLEKLPGLRKLDPPDALKRFLSWYYTRIYIHIRPERVYIWRSAGAEPELFDAHMEEVRSGHSEEPARFHADPEGGRTTWHPRLNELGTIYPTAALSIVCPDGFPFAVRVKVRAHEADRQIRIDDPPAGAPLQPGLACLAAHAHDPSFGAMQNFQVRGDLVLRDGSWALVPHKLVGGLEAPPSRVALIRANAGKALRFRRTAKRELARRG
;
A
#
# COMPACT_ATOMS: atom_id res chain seq x y z
N MET A 1 2.38 -7.50 21.26
CA MET A 1 1.67 -6.26 20.91
C MET A 1 0.45 -6.53 20.04
N THR A 2 0.56 -7.19 18.89
CA THR A 2 -0.65 -7.57 18.12
C THR A 2 -1.57 -8.55 18.86
N ALA A 3 -1.00 -9.39 19.73
CA ALA A 3 -1.74 -10.36 20.54
C ALA A 3 -2.78 -9.73 21.48
N SER A 4 -2.60 -8.46 21.88
CA SER A 4 -3.56 -7.72 22.73
C SER A 4 -4.60 -6.94 21.92
N LEU A 5 -4.50 -6.93 20.59
CA LEU A 5 -5.51 -6.31 19.74
C LEU A 5 -6.79 -7.16 19.72
N PRO A 6 -7.96 -6.54 19.49
CA PRO A 6 -9.21 -7.26 19.27
C PRO A 6 -9.09 -8.39 18.24
N ALA A 7 -9.83 -9.47 18.47
CA ALA A 7 -9.76 -10.67 17.63
C ALA A 7 -10.17 -10.42 16.17
N ASP A 8 -11.11 -9.49 15.93
CA ASP A 8 -11.53 -9.04 14.60
C ASP A 8 -10.38 -8.34 13.84
N ALA A 9 -9.58 -7.50 14.52
CA ALA A 9 -8.40 -6.89 13.93
C ALA A 9 -7.31 -7.92 13.57
N GLN A 10 -7.05 -8.87 14.47
CA GLN A 10 -6.11 -9.95 14.18
C GLN A 10 -6.57 -10.82 13.00
N ALA A 11 -7.88 -11.08 12.89
CA ALA A 11 -8.47 -11.78 11.76
C ALA A 11 -8.31 -11.01 10.45
N VAL A 12 -8.44 -9.67 10.47
CA VAL A 12 -8.18 -8.82 9.29
C VAL A 12 -6.75 -9.01 8.80
N PHE A 13 -5.75 -8.93 9.68
CA PHE A 13 -4.33 -9.11 9.30
C PHE A 13 -4.05 -10.51 8.73
N ASP A 14 -4.65 -11.54 9.35
CA ASP A 14 -4.48 -12.94 8.97
C ASP A 14 -5.20 -13.30 7.67
N ARG A 15 -6.39 -12.75 7.41
CA ARG A 15 -7.25 -13.19 6.31
C ARG A 15 -7.24 -12.30 5.09
N PHE A 16 -6.97 -11.00 5.21
CA PHE A 16 -6.91 -10.13 4.04
C PHE A 16 -5.76 -10.56 3.12
N ILE A 17 -6.04 -10.67 1.83
CA ILE A 17 -5.05 -11.05 0.81
C ILE A 17 -4.27 -9.83 0.28
N THR A 18 -4.80 -8.63 0.52
CA THR A 18 -4.20 -7.35 0.13
C THR A 18 -4.24 -6.38 1.31
N THR A 19 -3.16 -5.62 1.47
CA THR A 19 -3.08 -4.40 2.28
C THR A 19 -2.41 -3.32 1.46
N GLU A 20 -2.75 -2.05 1.70
CA GLU A 20 -2.07 -0.92 1.09
C GLU A 20 -0.92 -0.44 1.98
N LEU A 21 0.31 -0.83 1.63
CA LEU A 21 1.53 -0.31 2.26
C LEU A 21 1.79 1.11 1.78
N THR A 22 1.94 2.05 2.71
CA THR A 22 2.42 3.40 2.45
C THR A 22 3.81 3.59 3.06
N THR A 23 4.79 3.96 2.23
CA THR A 23 6.09 4.47 2.69
C THR A 23 6.25 5.93 2.31
N VAL A 24 7.22 6.61 2.90
CA VAL A 24 7.53 8.02 2.62
C VAL A 24 8.90 8.10 1.98
N ASN A 25 9.00 8.80 0.84
CA ASN A 25 10.30 8.99 0.19
C ASN A 25 11.07 10.20 0.79
N ARG A 26 12.31 10.42 0.35
CA ARG A 26 13.16 11.52 0.86
C ARG A 26 12.60 12.94 0.70
N ALA A 27 11.65 13.14 -0.22
CA ALA A 27 10.98 14.43 -0.43
C ALA A 27 9.70 14.57 0.40
N GLY A 28 9.42 13.65 1.34
CA GLY A 28 8.20 13.66 2.16
C GLY A 28 6.95 13.16 1.41
N GLN A 29 7.07 12.77 0.14
CA GLN A 29 5.94 12.26 -0.63
C GLN A 29 5.55 10.86 -0.14
N PRO A 30 4.30 10.65 0.32
CA PRO A 30 3.78 9.31 0.60
C PRO A 30 3.63 8.54 -0.70
N ILE A 31 3.84 7.23 -0.65
CA ILE A 31 3.69 6.34 -1.81
C ILE A 31 3.01 5.06 -1.34
N THR A 32 1.87 4.75 -1.95
CA THR A 32 1.02 3.64 -1.53
C THR A 32 0.99 2.54 -2.57
N TRP A 33 1.13 1.29 -2.14
CA TRP A 33 1.06 0.12 -3.01
C TRP A 33 0.19 -0.99 -2.40
N PRO A 34 -0.67 -1.64 -3.20
CA PRO A 34 -1.26 -2.90 -2.80
C PRO A 34 -0.17 -3.97 -2.72
N VAL A 35 -0.10 -4.66 -1.59
CA VAL A 35 0.82 -5.76 -1.31
C VAL A 35 0.10 -6.87 -0.54
N THR A 36 0.62 -8.08 -0.58
CA THR A 36 0.09 -9.18 0.23
C THR A 36 0.71 -9.15 1.63
N PRO A 37 -0.11 -9.12 2.71
CA PRO A 37 0.37 -9.21 4.08
C PRO A 37 0.59 -10.67 4.50
N TYR A 38 1.64 -10.89 5.28
CA TYR A 38 2.00 -12.15 5.92
C TYR A 38 1.99 -11.95 7.42
N TYR A 39 1.05 -12.60 8.08
CA TYR A 39 0.83 -12.45 9.52
C TYR A 39 0.32 -13.77 10.06
N ARG A 40 0.65 -14.05 11.32
CA ARG A 40 0.02 -15.10 12.12
C ARG A 40 -0.50 -14.45 13.40
N PRO A 41 -1.70 -14.81 13.90
CA PRO A 41 -2.24 -14.26 15.14
C PRO A 41 -1.22 -14.26 16.29
N GLY A 42 -1.02 -13.08 16.89
CA GLY A 42 -0.07 -12.85 17.97
C GLY A 42 1.38 -12.58 17.55
N ALA A 43 1.73 -12.67 16.26
CA ALA A 43 3.07 -12.38 15.77
C ALA A 43 3.44 -10.90 16.01
N PRO A 44 4.69 -10.58 16.39
CA PRO A 44 5.07 -9.21 16.77
C PRO A 44 4.99 -8.20 15.61
N CYS A 45 5.07 -8.67 14.38
CA CYS A 45 5.05 -7.86 13.16
C CYS A 45 4.00 -8.35 12.18
N ILE A 46 3.58 -7.45 11.30
CA ILE A 46 2.87 -7.76 10.06
C ILE A 46 3.89 -7.62 8.94
N ASP A 47 4.19 -8.71 8.25
CA ASP A 47 5.22 -8.72 7.22
C ASP A 47 4.62 -8.43 5.85
N VAL A 48 5.37 -7.70 5.02
CA VAL A 48 5.09 -7.55 3.59
C VAL A 48 6.38 -7.79 2.82
N THR A 49 6.29 -8.02 1.51
CA THR A 49 7.48 -8.25 0.69
C THR A 49 7.54 -7.36 -0.53
N THR A 50 8.74 -7.14 -1.03
CA THR A 50 8.97 -6.55 -2.35
C THR A 50 9.95 -7.39 -3.16
N GLY A 51 9.78 -7.39 -4.48
CA GLY A 51 10.69 -8.11 -5.38
C GLY A 51 11.99 -7.35 -5.53
N LEU A 52 13.11 -8.07 -5.58
CA LEU A 52 14.44 -7.48 -5.75
C LEU A 52 14.56 -6.63 -7.04
N GLY A 53 13.72 -6.90 -8.05
CA GLY A 53 13.67 -6.11 -9.28
C GLY A 53 12.99 -4.75 -9.13
N TYR A 54 12.31 -4.47 -8.03
CA TYR A 54 11.61 -3.21 -7.78
C TYR A 54 11.69 -2.85 -6.28
N PRO A 55 12.91 -2.62 -5.75
CA PRO A 55 13.20 -2.54 -4.31
C PRO A 55 12.69 -1.27 -3.64
N LYS A 56 12.06 -0.35 -4.39
CA LYS A 56 11.71 0.99 -3.94
C LYS A 56 11.00 1.03 -2.57
N LYS A 57 10.10 0.08 -2.28
CA LYS A 57 9.42 -0.02 -0.98
C LYS A 57 10.41 -0.22 0.16
N ALA A 58 11.34 -1.15 -0.02
CA ALA A 58 12.39 -1.46 0.93
C ALA A 58 13.42 -0.32 1.04
N ASP A 59 13.76 0.33 -0.06
CA ASP A 59 14.66 1.49 -0.04
C ASP A 59 14.06 2.68 0.71
N ASP A 60 12.78 2.98 0.46
CA ASP A 60 12.06 4.04 1.16
C ASP A 60 11.91 3.68 2.66
N ALA A 61 11.49 2.46 2.99
CA ALA A 61 11.35 1.99 4.38
C ALA A 61 12.67 1.96 5.16
N ARG A 62 13.80 1.68 4.49
CA ARG A 62 15.13 1.76 5.12
C ARG A 62 15.55 3.20 5.38
N ALA A 63 15.18 4.14 4.51
CA ALA A 63 15.51 5.55 4.67
C ALA A 63 14.60 6.26 5.68
N ASN A 64 13.33 5.84 5.75
CA ASN A 64 12.36 6.30 6.73
C ASN A 64 11.54 5.08 7.22
N PRO A 65 11.76 4.59 8.45
CA PRO A 65 11.07 3.41 8.97
C PRO A 65 9.60 3.66 9.31
N LEU A 66 9.13 4.91 9.34
CA LEU A 66 7.73 5.20 9.62
C LEU A 66 6.87 4.84 8.40
N VAL A 67 6.01 3.83 8.56
CA VAL A 67 5.15 3.30 7.49
C VAL A 67 3.72 3.12 7.97
N ALA A 68 2.82 2.86 7.02
CA ALA A 68 1.45 2.47 7.32
C ALA A 68 0.98 1.29 6.46
N LEU A 69 0.13 0.45 7.03
CA LEU A 69 -0.62 -0.59 6.36
C LEU A 69 -2.11 -0.29 6.50
N LEU A 70 -2.80 -0.08 5.40
CA LEU A 70 -4.26 0.01 5.39
C LEU A 70 -4.85 -1.34 4.96
N PHE A 71 -5.80 -1.84 5.73
CA PHE A 71 -6.59 -3.02 5.42
C PHE A 71 -8.01 -2.55 5.14
N SER A 72 -8.30 -2.28 3.87
CA SER A 72 -9.55 -1.63 3.44
C SER A 72 -10.31 -2.33 2.32
N ASP A 73 -9.71 -3.36 1.71
CA ASP A 73 -10.35 -4.17 0.67
C ASP A 73 -10.50 -5.62 1.17
N PRO A 74 -11.71 -6.03 1.59
CA PRO A 74 -11.94 -7.36 2.15
C PRO A 74 -12.07 -8.44 1.07
N THR A 75 -11.96 -8.10 -0.21
CA THR A 75 -12.13 -9.04 -1.33
C THR A 75 -11.21 -10.25 -1.15
N GLY A 76 -11.78 -11.45 -1.20
CA GLY A 76 -11.04 -12.70 -1.04
C GLY A 76 -10.60 -13.06 0.39
N SER A 77 -10.93 -12.24 1.40
CA SER A 77 -10.60 -12.54 2.81
C SER A 77 -11.47 -13.65 3.41
N GLY A 78 -12.69 -13.82 2.90
CA GLY A 78 -13.68 -14.73 3.49
C GLY A 78 -14.31 -14.23 4.80
N LEU A 79 -14.04 -12.99 5.21
CA LEU A 79 -14.66 -12.36 6.37
C LEU A 79 -15.97 -11.67 5.96
N SER A 80 -16.98 -11.78 6.82
CA SER A 80 -18.25 -11.05 6.68
C SER A 80 -18.17 -9.75 7.47
N ASP A 81 -18.38 -8.62 6.80
CA ASP A 81 -18.37 -7.28 7.40
C ASP A 81 -17.14 -6.98 8.29
N PRO A 82 -15.90 -7.19 7.80
CA PRO A 82 -14.71 -6.91 8.58
C PRO A 82 -14.50 -5.39 8.76
N PRO A 83 -13.89 -4.96 9.89
CA PRO A 83 -13.54 -3.56 10.06
C PRO A 83 -12.45 -3.13 9.08
N THR A 84 -12.40 -1.83 8.79
CA THR A 84 -11.22 -1.22 8.15
C THR A 84 -10.18 -0.94 9.21
N VAL A 85 -8.93 -1.35 8.98
CA VAL A 85 -7.86 -1.20 9.95
C VAL A 85 -6.67 -0.45 9.34
N LEU A 86 -6.23 0.64 9.96
CA LEU A 86 -4.98 1.31 9.65
C LEU A 86 -3.97 0.97 10.75
N VAL A 87 -2.83 0.42 10.34
CA VAL A 87 -1.68 0.22 11.22
C VAL A 87 -0.62 1.24 10.84
N GLN A 88 -0.26 2.12 11.75
CA GLN A 88 0.97 2.90 11.68
C GLN A 88 2.05 2.14 12.44
N GLY A 89 3.23 1.98 11.85
CA GLY A 89 4.25 1.11 12.39
C GLY A 89 5.67 1.50 11.99
N SER A 90 6.63 0.88 12.68
CA SER A 90 8.05 0.97 12.40
C SER A 90 8.48 -0.22 11.55
N ALA A 91 9.09 0.06 10.39
CA ALA A 91 9.56 -0.94 9.44
C ALA A 91 11.02 -1.31 9.68
N GLU A 92 11.29 -2.62 9.69
CA GLU A 92 12.63 -3.19 9.57
C GLU A 92 12.75 -3.94 8.24
N VAL A 93 13.81 -3.67 7.48
CA VAL A 93 14.00 -4.26 6.15
C VAL A 93 14.98 -5.43 6.24
N ASP A 94 14.51 -6.62 5.91
CA ASP A 94 15.32 -7.84 5.84
C ASP A 94 15.64 -8.23 4.39
N ASP A 95 16.90 -7.98 4.03
CA ASP A 95 17.55 -8.50 2.83
C ASP A 95 18.90 -9.17 3.14
N GLN A 96 19.07 -9.69 4.36
CA GLN A 96 20.31 -10.34 4.80
C GLN A 96 20.49 -11.72 4.14
N ASP A 97 19.43 -12.53 4.10
CA ASP A 97 19.42 -13.84 3.42
C ASP A 97 18.30 -13.93 2.38
N LEU A 98 18.64 -13.53 1.16
CA LEU A 98 17.72 -13.58 0.01
C LEU A 98 17.32 -15.00 -0.42
N GLU A 99 18.10 -16.02 -0.07
CA GLU A 99 17.77 -17.42 -0.35
C GLU A 99 16.74 -17.93 0.66
N ALA A 100 16.94 -17.68 1.96
CA ALA A 100 15.95 -17.95 2.99
C ALA A 100 14.63 -17.23 2.69
N ASN A 101 14.69 -15.94 2.33
CA ASN A 101 13.50 -15.15 2.02
C ASN A 101 12.75 -15.66 0.79
N ARG A 102 13.46 -16.15 -0.23
CA ARG A 102 12.84 -16.80 -1.39
C ARG A 102 12.13 -18.11 -1.01
N ARG A 103 12.75 -18.96 -0.17
CA ARG A 103 12.14 -20.20 0.30
C ARG A 103 10.89 -19.93 1.15
N ARG A 104 10.99 -18.99 2.10
CA ARG A 104 9.86 -18.54 2.93
C ARG A 104 8.70 -18.02 2.06
N TYR A 105 9.00 -17.13 1.11
CA TYR A 105 7.99 -16.58 0.20
C TYR A 105 7.29 -17.67 -0.63
N ALA A 106 8.01 -18.68 -1.09
CA ALA A 106 7.41 -19.79 -1.86
C ALA A 106 6.35 -20.53 -1.04
N THR A 107 6.59 -20.76 0.25
CA THR A 107 5.61 -21.37 1.15
C THR A 107 4.46 -20.42 1.48
N GLU A 108 4.76 -19.24 2.02
CA GLU A 108 3.74 -18.31 2.54
C GLU A 108 2.81 -17.79 1.43
N SER A 109 3.33 -17.56 0.21
CA SER A 109 2.48 -17.10 -0.91
C SER A 109 1.49 -18.17 -1.38
N LEU A 110 1.85 -19.46 -1.34
CA LEU A 110 0.94 -20.56 -1.66
C LEU A 110 -0.11 -20.80 -0.56
N GLU A 111 0.24 -20.53 0.70
CA GLU A 111 -0.70 -20.56 1.82
C GLU A 111 -1.72 -19.42 1.71
N LYS A 112 -1.24 -18.19 1.48
CA LYS A 112 -2.04 -16.96 1.50
C LYS A 112 -2.90 -16.76 0.24
N LEU A 113 -2.43 -17.22 -0.92
CA LEU A 113 -3.06 -16.93 -2.21
C LEU A 113 -3.49 -18.23 -2.93
N PRO A 114 -4.75 -18.66 -2.77
CA PRO A 114 -5.23 -19.93 -3.32
C PRO A 114 -5.11 -20.02 -4.84
N GLY A 115 -5.24 -18.89 -5.56
CA GLY A 115 -5.10 -18.82 -7.01
C GLY A 115 -3.69 -19.18 -7.51
N LEU A 116 -2.66 -18.96 -6.70
CA LEU A 116 -1.27 -19.30 -7.06
C LEU A 116 -0.99 -20.81 -7.01
N ARG A 117 -1.76 -21.59 -6.24
CA ARG A 117 -1.59 -23.07 -6.17
C ARG A 117 -1.82 -23.75 -7.52
N LYS A 118 -2.60 -23.13 -8.41
CA LYS A 118 -2.88 -23.64 -9.76
C LYS A 118 -1.84 -23.25 -10.80
N LEU A 119 -0.83 -22.46 -10.41
CA LEU A 119 0.08 -21.78 -11.32
C LEU A 119 1.56 -22.07 -11.05
N ASP A 120 1.91 -23.18 -10.36
CA ASP A 120 3.30 -23.45 -10.01
C ASP A 120 4.20 -23.54 -11.27
N PRO A 121 5.06 -22.52 -11.52
CA PRO A 121 5.81 -22.49 -12.76
C PRO A 121 7.02 -23.43 -12.69
N PRO A 122 7.47 -24.00 -13.83
CA PRO A 122 8.70 -24.79 -13.87
C PRO A 122 9.91 -24.02 -13.34
N ASP A 123 10.88 -24.71 -12.75
CA ASP A 123 12.06 -24.09 -12.11
C ASP A 123 12.86 -23.17 -13.04
N ALA A 124 12.97 -23.51 -14.32
CA ALA A 124 13.61 -22.66 -15.31
C ALA A 124 12.92 -21.29 -15.44
N LEU A 125 11.58 -21.27 -15.38
CA LEU A 125 10.78 -20.04 -15.42
C LEU A 125 10.87 -19.28 -14.09
N LYS A 126 10.85 -19.98 -12.95
CA LYS A 126 11.11 -19.36 -11.63
C LYS A 126 12.48 -18.66 -11.58
N ARG A 127 13.53 -19.31 -12.10
CA ARG A 127 14.88 -18.74 -12.20
C ARG A 127 14.94 -17.53 -13.13
N PHE A 128 14.25 -17.58 -14.27
CA PHE A 128 14.11 -16.44 -15.18
C PHE A 128 13.39 -15.26 -14.51
N LEU A 129 12.40 -15.56 -13.67
CA LEU A 129 11.62 -14.62 -12.86
C LEU A 129 12.24 -14.37 -11.46
N SER A 130 13.52 -14.65 -11.27
CA SER A 130 14.23 -14.43 -9.99
C SER A 130 14.13 -12.99 -9.49
N TRP A 131 14.03 -12.00 -10.37
CA TRP A 131 13.77 -10.58 -10.02
C TRP A 131 12.42 -10.36 -9.31
N TYR A 132 11.46 -11.27 -9.49
CA TYR A 132 10.15 -11.29 -8.84
C TYR A 132 10.15 -12.18 -7.60
N TYR A 133 10.64 -13.42 -7.73
CA TYR A 133 10.58 -14.43 -6.65
C TYR A 133 11.63 -14.23 -5.56
N THR A 134 12.73 -13.55 -5.85
CA THR A 134 13.68 -13.13 -4.80
C THR A 134 13.08 -11.92 -4.11
N ARG A 135 12.72 -12.09 -2.83
CA ARG A 135 12.01 -11.11 -2.03
C ARG A 135 12.90 -10.49 -0.98
N ILE A 136 12.69 -9.21 -0.76
CA ILE A 136 13.10 -8.48 0.43
C ILE A 136 11.88 -8.43 1.35
N TYR A 137 12.03 -8.83 2.61
CA TYR A 137 10.98 -8.70 3.62
C TYR A 137 11.05 -7.32 4.26
N ILE A 138 9.88 -6.81 4.62
CA ILE A 138 9.71 -5.60 5.40
C ILE A 138 8.83 -6.02 6.57
N HIS A 139 9.40 -6.01 7.77
CA HIS A 139 8.73 -6.36 9.02
C HIS A 139 8.15 -5.08 9.62
N ILE A 140 6.82 -4.97 9.70
CA ILE A 140 6.18 -3.79 10.29
C ILE A 140 5.76 -4.14 11.71
N ARG A 141 6.47 -3.57 12.68
CA ARG A 141 6.03 -3.58 14.08
C ARG A 141 4.97 -2.49 14.25
N PRO A 142 3.72 -2.81 14.61
CA PRO A 142 2.71 -1.78 14.84
C PRO A 142 3.15 -0.80 15.92
N GLU A 143 2.68 0.44 15.88
CA GLU A 143 2.84 1.45 16.93
C GLU A 143 1.46 2.00 17.29
N ARG A 144 0.63 2.28 16.28
CA ARG A 144 -0.76 2.72 16.45
C ARG A 144 -1.67 1.95 15.50
N VAL A 145 -2.83 1.54 15.99
CA VAL A 145 -3.83 0.80 15.21
C VAL A 145 -5.18 1.51 15.33
N TYR A 146 -5.69 1.97 14.20
CA TYR A 146 -7.00 2.62 14.09
C TYR A 146 -7.99 1.61 13.49
N ILE A 147 -9.14 1.44 14.13
CA ILE A 147 -10.16 0.48 13.70
C ILE A 147 -11.49 1.21 13.46
N TRP A 148 -11.94 1.22 12.20
CA TRP A 148 -13.29 1.65 11.81
C TRP A 148 -14.19 0.44 11.66
N ARG A 149 -15.17 0.30 12.55
CA ARG A 149 -16.16 -0.80 12.53
C ARG A 149 -17.40 -0.50 11.68
N SER A 150 -17.68 0.77 11.42
CA SER A 150 -18.80 1.17 10.60
C SER A 150 -18.45 2.42 9.78
N ALA A 151 -19.09 2.55 8.63
CA ALA A 151 -18.95 3.73 7.80
C ALA A 151 -19.50 4.96 8.54
N GLY A 152 -18.66 5.98 8.73
CA GLY A 152 -19.03 7.25 9.35
C GLY A 152 -18.77 7.36 10.85
N ALA A 153 -18.38 6.27 11.53
CA ALA A 153 -17.91 6.34 12.92
C ALA A 153 -16.44 6.79 13.00
N GLU A 154 -16.05 7.40 14.11
CA GLU A 154 -14.64 7.62 14.43
C GLU A 154 -13.93 6.29 14.72
N PRO A 155 -12.62 6.19 14.44
CA PRO A 155 -11.86 4.98 14.71
C PRO A 155 -11.61 4.80 16.21
N GLU A 156 -11.61 3.54 16.66
CA GLU A 156 -10.98 3.19 17.91
C GLU A 156 -9.46 3.14 17.73
N LEU A 157 -8.71 3.82 18.60
CA LEU A 157 -7.25 3.87 18.59
C LEU A 157 -6.67 2.93 19.65
N PHE A 158 -5.80 2.02 19.22
CA PHE A 158 -5.00 1.15 20.07
C PHE A 158 -3.52 1.50 19.88
N ASP A 159 -2.82 1.89 20.95
CA ASP A 159 -1.39 2.18 20.94
C ASP A 159 -0.57 0.97 21.46
N ALA A 160 0.63 0.78 20.93
CA ALA A 160 1.65 -0.12 21.43
C ALA A 160 2.08 0.19 22.87
N HIS A 161 2.03 1.46 23.26
CA HIS A 161 2.30 1.97 24.59
C HIS A 161 0.98 2.25 25.30
N MET A 162 0.33 1.19 25.80
CA MET A 162 -0.98 1.18 26.47
C MET A 162 -1.08 1.98 27.80
N GLU A 163 -0.35 3.07 27.98
CA GLU A 163 -0.45 3.94 29.18
C GLU A 163 -1.13 5.30 28.92
N GLU A 164 -1.30 5.75 27.67
CA GLU A 164 -2.00 7.01 27.39
C GLU A 164 -2.97 6.91 26.22
N VAL A 165 -4.27 7.11 26.49
CA VAL A 165 -5.27 7.40 25.46
C VAL A 165 -5.05 8.84 24.99
N ARG A 166 -4.40 9.02 23.84
CA ARG A 166 -4.30 10.33 23.18
C ARG A 166 -5.44 10.47 22.18
N SER A 167 -6.07 11.64 22.14
CA SER A 167 -7.07 11.94 21.10
C SER A 167 -6.42 11.81 19.72
N GLY A 168 -7.17 11.42 18.69
CA GLY A 168 -6.65 11.26 17.32
C GLY A 168 -6.13 12.55 16.66
N HIS A 169 -6.09 13.67 17.39
CA HIS A 169 -5.53 14.93 16.93
C HIS A 169 -4.01 14.94 17.13
N SER A 170 -3.27 15.17 16.04
CA SER A 170 -1.82 15.32 16.09
C SER A 170 -1.45 16.65 16.75
N GLU A 171 -0.95 16.61 17.98
CA GLU A 171 -0.45 17.79 18.73
C GLU A 171 1.06 18.04 18.49
N GLU A 172 1.71 17.26 17.62
CA GLU A 172 3.15 17.38 17.37
C GLU A 172 3.48 18.49 16.34
N PRO A 173 4.58 19.24 16.53
CA PRO A 173 4.99 20.28 15.59
C PRO A 173 5.26 19.69 14.19
N ALA A 174 4.75 20.36 13.14
CA ALA A 174 4.86 19.96 11.74
C ALA A 174 6.31 19.95 11.24
N ARG A 175 7.07 18.88 11.57
CA ARG A 175 8.47 18.71 11.14
C ARG A 175 8.59 17.87 9.88
N PHE A 176 7.59 17.04 9.59
CA PHE A 176 7.66 16.02 8.53
C PHE A 176 6.57 16.17 7.46
N HIS A 177 5.62 17.10 7.65
CA HIS A 177 4.59 17.39 6.67
C HIS A 177 5.14 18.29 5.55
N ALA A 178 5.04 17.82 4.31
CA ALA A 178 5.45 18.60 3.14
C ALA A 178 4.25 19.37 2.57
N ASP A 179 4.42 20.68 2.41
CA ASP A 179 3.46 21.56 1.75
C ASP A 179 3.18 21.11 0.30
N PRO A 180 2.03 21.50 -0.27
CA PRO A 180 1.75 21.29 -1.70
C PRO A 180 2.91 21.78 -2.59
N GLU A 181 3.33 20.95 -3.55
CA GLU A 181 4.40 21.30 -4.48
C GLU A 181 3.97 22.41 -5.45
N GLY A 182 2.68 22.43 -5.80
CA GLY A 182 2.12 23.28 -6.85
C GLY A 182 2.63 22.93 -8.25
N GLY A 183 2.34 23.78 -9.23
CA GLY A 183 2.85 23.65 -10.59
C GLY A 183 1.91 22.94 -11.59
N ARG A 184 2.48 22.35 -12.64
CA ARG A 184 1.72 21.81 -13.79
C ARG A 184 1.04 20.48 -13.44
N THR A 185 -0.29 20.48 -13.40
CA THR A 185 -1.12 19.27 -13.40
C THR A 185 -0.87 18.41 -14.65
N THR A 186 -0.77 17.10 -14.45
CA THR A 186 -0.71 16.10 -15.51
C THR A 186 -1.97 15.25 -15.47
N TRP A 187 -2.78 15.34 -16.53
CA TRP A 187 -3.96 14.49 -16.68
C TRP A 187 -3.66 13.30 -17.61
N HIS A 188 -3.71 12.10 -17.07
CA HIS A 188 -3.56 10.87 -17.84
C HIS A 188 -4.96 10.26 -18.08
N PRO A 189 -5.32 9.78 -19.29
CA PRO A 189 -6.68 9.29 -19.58
C PRO A 189 -7.21 8.23 -18.59
N ARG A 190 -6.30 7.36 -18.10
CA ARG A 190 -6.60 6.36 -17.07
C ARG A 190 -7.18 6.94 -15.76
N LEU A 191 -6.97 8.21 -15.47
CA LEU A 191 -7.59 8.86 -14.30
C LEU A 191 -9.11 8.85 -14.38
N ASN A 192 -9.70 8.84 -15.58
CA ASN A 192 -11.15 8.76 -15.79
C ASN A 192 -11.74 7.41 -15.36
N GLU A 193 -10.91 6.41 -15.05
CA GLU A 193 -11.34 5.14 -14.45
C GLU A 193 -11.71 5.30 -12.96
N LEU A 194 -11.28 6.38 -12.29
CA LEU A 194 -11.59 6.69 -10.90
C LEU A 194 -13.05 7.16 -10.76
N GLY A 195 -13.79 6.49 -9.87
CA GLY A 195 -15.23 6.67 -9.67
C GLY A 195 -16.10 5.79 -10.58
N THR A 196 -15.50 5.05 -11.51
CA THR A 196 -16.20 4.11 -12.40
C THR A 196 -15.68 2.69 -12.21
N ILE A 197 -14.55 2.34 -12.82
CA ILE A 197 -13.88 1.04 -12.65
C ILE A 197 -13.35 0.92 -11.22
N TYR A 198 -12.83 2.02 -10.67
CA TYR A 198 -12.35 2.10 -9.29
C TYR A 198 -13.24 3.05 -8.49
N PRO A 199 -14.37 2.58 -7.92
CA PRO A 199 -15.30 3.44 -7.18
C PRO A 199 -14.66 4.02 -5.91
N THR A 200 -13.65 3.34 -5.35
CA THR A 200 -12.88 3.80 -4.20
C THR A 200 -11.38 3.63 -4.45
N ALA A 201 -10.58 4.39 -3.71
CA ALA A 201 -9.12 4.29 -3.72
C ALA A 201 -8.55 4.59 -2.33
N ALA A 202 -7.33 4.11 -2.06
CA ALA A 202 -6.60 4.43 -0.84
C ALA A 202 -5.89 5.78 -1.01
N LEU A 203 -6.32 6.79 -0.24
CA LEU A 203 -5.66 8.09 -0.14
C LEU A 203 -4.69 8.05 1.03
N SER A 204 -3.46 8.49 0.81
CA SER A 204 -2.45 8.64 1.85
C SER A 204 -1.84 10.03 1.87
N ILE A 205 -1.57 10.49 3.09
CA ILE A 205 -0.85 11.71 3.44
C ILE A 205 0.26 11.36 4.45
N VAL A 206 1.12 12.33 4.77
CA VAL A 206 2.04 12.23 5.92
C VAL A 206 1.52 13.14 7.04
N CYS A 207 1.36 12.62 8.25
CA CYS A 207 0.95 13.42 9.40
C CYS A 207 2.11 14.30 9.90
N PRO A 208 1.83 15.35 10.71
CA PRO A 208 2.87 16.22 11.28
C PRO A 208 3.96 15.46 12.06
N ASP A 209 3.58 14.37 12.72
CA ASP A 209 4.45 13.43 13.45
C ASP A 209 5.32 12.52 12.54
N GLY A 210 5.17 12.64 11.22
CA GLY A 210 5.94 11.91 10.21
C GLY A 210 5.40 10.53 9.85
N PHE A 211 4.39 10.02 10.55
CA PHE A 211 3.76 8.78 10.13
C PHE A 211 2.84 9.01 8.94
N PRO A 212 2.86 8.13 7.93
CA PRO A 212 1.85 8.15 6.90
C PRO A 212 0.48 7.78 7.49
N PHE A 213 -0.58 8.42 7.01
CA PHE A 213 -1.96 8.07 7.33
C PHE A 213 -2.69 7.74 6.04
N ALA A 214 -3.33 6.58 6.00
CA ALA A 214 -4.01 6.09 4.80
C ALA A 214 -5.47 5.76 5.12
N VAL A 215 -6.37 6.16 4.23
CA VAL A 215 -7.81 5.89 4.31
C VAL A 215 -8.36 5.51 2.95
N ARG A 216 -9.37 4.64 2.94
CA ARG A 216 -10.12 4.37 1.71
C ARG A 216 -11.24 5.39 1.56
N VAL A 217 -11.28 6.01 0.39
CA VAL A 217 -12.19 7.11 0.07
C VAL A 217 -12.92 6.83 -1.23
N LYS A 218 -14.13 7.38 -1.37
CA LYS A 218 -14.79 7.46 -2.67
C LYS A 218 -14.11 8.56 -3.50
N VAL A 219 -13.98 8.32 -4.79
CA VAL A 219 -13.24 9.23 -5.67
C VAL A 219 -14.00 9.47 -6.96
N ARG A 220 -13.83 10.67 -7.51
CA ARG A 220 -14.39 11.02 -8.81
C ARG A 220 -13.40 11.83 -9.63
N ALA A 221 -13.10 11.36 -10.83
CA ALA A 221 -12.32 12.12 -11.78
C ALA A 221 -13.09 13.36 -12.26
N HIS A 222 -12.44 14.51 -12.28
CA HIS A 222 -12.98 15.76 -12.82
C HIS A 222 -12.00 16.34 -13.84
N GLU A 223 -12.09 15.83 -15.08
CA GLU A 223 -11.13 16.12 -16.15
C GLU A 223 -11.09 17.60 -16.55
N ALA A 224 -12.25 18.28 -16.56
CA ALA A 224 -12.35 19.70 -16.92
C ALA A 224 -11.45 20.59 -16.03
N ASP A 225 -11.43 20.29 -14.72
CA ASP A 225 -10.62 21.02 -13.73
C ASP A 225 -9.28 20.33 -13.47
N ARG A 226 -9.03 19.20 -14.13
CA ARG A 226 -7.86 18.33 -13.95
C ARG A 226 -7.58 18.01 -12.47
N GLN A 227 -8.62 17.62 -11.74
CA GLN A 227 -8.55 17.23 -10.33
C GLN A 227 -9.34 15.95 -10.07
N ILE A 228 -9.02 15.26 -8.97
CA ILE A 228 -9.76 14.08 -8.50
C ILE A 228 -10.47 14.50 -7.21
N ARG A 229 -11.79 14.51 -7.19
CA ARG A 229 -12.58 14.83 -6.00
C ARG A 229 -12.55 13.66 -5.03
N ILE A 230 -12.40 13.97 -3.74
CA ILE A 230 -12.44 13.02 -2.64
C ILE A 230 -13.78 13.20 -1.94
N ASP A 231 -14.65 12.21 -2.06
CA ASP A 231 -16.00 12.23 -1.51
C ASP A 231 -16.02 11.44 -0.20
N ASP A 232 -16.70 11.98 0.82
CA ASP A 232 -16.96 11.34 2.13
C ASP A 232 -15.71 10.71 2.80
N PRO A 233 -14.64 11.47 3.12
CA PRO A 233 -13.51 10.90 3.83
C PRO A 233 -13.96 10.32 5.19
N PRO A 234 -13.40 9.16 5.63
CA PRO A 234 -13.75 8.57 6.93
C PRO A 234 -13.60 9.55 8.09
N ALA A 235 -14.52 9.49 9.04
CA ALA A 235 -14.44 10.29 10.25
C ALA A 235 -13.12 9.99 11.01
N GLY A 236 -12.54 11.03 11.62
CA GLY A 236 -11.24 10.93 12.30
C GLY A 236 -10.02 10.90 11.37
N ALA A 237 -10.18 10.98 10.03
CA ALA A 237 -9.04 11.13 9.13
C ALA A 237 -8.42 12.54 9.25
N PRO A 238 -7.13 12.69 9.62
CA PRO A 238 -6.48 13.98 9.83
C PRO A 238 -6.06 14.61 8.50
N LEU A 239 -7.00 14.77 7.56
CA LEU A 239 -6.70 15.33 6.23
C LEU A 239 -6.26 16.80 6.35
N GLN A 240 -5.14 17.10 5.71
CA GLN A 240 -4.57 18.44 5.62
C GLN A 240 -4.00 18.67 4.20
N PRO A 241 -3.97 19.91 3.70
CA PRO A 241 -3.40 20.19 2.39
C PRO A 241 -1.90 19.85 2.38
N GLY A 242 -1.42 19.15 1.37
CA GLY A 242 -0.03 18.68 1.31
C GLY A 242 0.22 17.61 0.25
N LEU A 243 1.43 17.06 0.23
CA LEU A 243 1.74 15.95 -0.68
C LEU A 243 0.92 14.70 -0.32
N ALA A 244 0.29 14.12 -1.33
CA ALA A 244 -0.57 12.96 -1.18
C ALA A 244 -0.36 11.92 -2.28
N CYS A 245 -0.78 10.69 -2.00
CA CYS A 245 -0.82 9.60 -2.96
C CYS A 245 -2.19 8.92 -2.92
N LEU A 246 -2.78 8.74 -4.10
CA LEU A 246 -4.01 7.99 -4.28
C LEU A 246 -3.70 6.70 -5.04
N ALA A 247 -3.90 5.56 -4.40
CA ALA A 247 -3.69 4.24 -4.98
C ALA A 247 -5.03 3.56 -5.29
N ALA A 248 -5.27 3.30 -6.57
CA ALA A 248 -6.40 2.52 -7.04
C ALA A 248 -5.92 1.11 -7.38
N HIS A 249 -6.64 0.11 -6.87
CA HIS A 249 -6.39 -1.29 -7.18
C HIS A 249 -7.69 -2.09 -7.20
N ALA A 250 -7.65 -3.20 -7.92
CA ALA A 250 -8.74 -4.18 -7.97
C ALA A 250 -8.13 -5.56 -8.26
N HIS A 251 -8.71 -6.58 -7.65
CA HIS A 251 -8.36 -7.98 -7.90
C HIS A 251 -9.60 -8.87 -7.71
N ASP A 252 -9.57 -10.06 -8.29
CA ASP A 252 -10.60 -11.06 -8.02
C ASP A 252 -10.40 -11.73 -6.64
N PRO A 253 -11.43 -12.39 -6.07
CA PRO A 253 -11.32 -13.05 -4.76
C PRO A 253 -10.25 -14.14 -4.67
N SER A 254 -9.82 -14.73 -5.78
CA SER A 254 -8.76 -15.75 -5.80
C SER A 254 -7.35 -15.17 -6.01
N PHE A 255 -7.26 -13.84 -6.20
CA PHE A 255 -6.04 -13.11 -6.54
C PHE A 255 -5.34 -13.63 -7.80
N GLY A 256 -6.12 -14.10 -8.78
CA GLY A 256 -5.60 -14.59 -10.06
C GLY A 256 -5.08 -13.45 -10.96
N ALA A 257 -5.67 -12.26 -10.83
CA ALA A 257 -5.19 -11.05 -11.48
C ALA A 257 -5.36 -9.82 -10.57
N MET A 258 -4.40 -8.89 -10.64
CA MET A 258 -4.47 -7.60 -9.96
C MET A 258 -4.18 -6.49 -10.96
N GLN A 259 -5.01 -5.44 -10.92
CA GLN A 259 -4.76 -4.19 -11.61
C GLN A 259 -4.52 -3.11 -10.58
N ASN A 260 -3.52 -2.26 -10.78
CA ASN A 260 -3.34 -1.08 -9.95
C ASN A 260 -2.63 0.06 -10.66
N PHE A 261 -2.79 1.25 -10.11
CA PHE A 261 -1.97 2.42 -10.37
C PHE A 261 -2.01 3.34 -9.15
N GLN A 262 -1.06 4.26 -9.09
CA GLN A 262 -1.05 5.32 -8.09
C GLN A 262 -0.94 6.68 -8.76
N VAL A 263 -1.51 7.68 -8.13
CA VAL A 263 -1.48 9.08 -8.52
C VAL A 263 -0.83 9.86 -7.39
N ARG A 264 0.21 10.61 -7.70
CA ARG A 264 0.89 11.49 -6.74
C ARG A 264 0.61 12.94 -7.11
N GLY A 265 0.47 13.78 -6.10
CA GLY A 265 0.31 15.22 -6.27
C GLY A 265 -0.18 15.85 -4.98
N ASP A 266 -0.87 16.96 -5.11
CA ASP A 266 -1.25 17.79 -3.96
C ASP A 266 -2.68 17.52 -3.53
N LEU A 267 -2.88 17.14 -2.27
CA LEU A 267 -4.18 17.22 -1.63
C LEU A 267 -4.45 18.67 -1.27
N VAL A 268 -5.61 19.18 -1.69
CA VAL A 268 -6.02 20.56 -1.47
C VAL A 268 -7.46 20.61 -0.97
N LEU A 269 -7.77 21.61 -0.15
CA LEU A 269 -9.14 21.95 0.25
C LEU A 269 -9.62 23.10 -0.65
N ARG A 270 -10.63 22.85 -1.49
CA ARG A 270 -11.24 23.85 -2.38
C ARG A 270 -12.73 23.92 -2.15
N ASP A 271 -13.24 25.10 -1.83
CA ASP A 271 -14.67 25.35 -1.61
C ASP A 271 -15.31 24.35 -0.62
N GLY A 272 -14.58 24.05 0.47
CA GLY A 272 -15.01 23.09 1.49
C GLY A 272 -14.95 21.62 1.08
N SER A 273 -14.40 21.30 -0.10
CA SER A 273 -14.25 19.93 -0.61
C SER A 273 -12.78 19.54 -0.79
N TRP A 274 -12.44 18.29 -0.45
CA TRP A 274 -11.10 17.75 -0.70
C TRP A 274 -10.93 17.35 -2.17
N ALA A 275 -9.77 17.69 -2.74
CA ALA A 275 -9.40 17.26 -4.08
C ALA A 275 -7.90 16.93 -4.16
N LEU A 276 -7.54 15.96 -5.00
CA LEU A 276 -6.16 15.69 -5.38
C LEU A 276 -5.87 16.32 -6.74
N VAL A 277 -4.86 17.19 -6.80
CA VAL A 277 -4.30 17.73 -8.04
C VAL A 277 -3.18 16.81 -8.52
N PRO A 278 -3.34 16.07 -9.63
CA PRO A 278 -2.40 15.04 -10.03
C PRO A 278 -1.14 15.63 -10.69
N HIS A 279 0.03 15.27 -10.17
CA HIS A 279 1.33 15.60 -10.76
C HIS A 279 1.91 14.42 -11.54
N LYS A 280 1.64 13.18 -11.08
CA LYS A 280 2.22 11.98 -11.68
C LYS A 280 1.35 10.75 -11.51
N LEU A 281 1.03 10.09 -12.62
CA LEU A 281 0.53 8.72 -12.60
C LEU A 281 1.69 7.72 -12.70
N VAL A 282 1.69 6.71 -11.85
CA VAL A 282 2.61 5.58 -11.92
C VAL A 282 1.79 4.30 -12.06
N GLY A 283 1.89 3.67 -13.23
CA GLY A 283 1.21 2.40 -13.51
C GLY A 283 1.81 1.25 -12.72
N GLY A 284 0.94 0.39 -12.20
CA GLY A 284 1.29 -0.85 -11.52
C GLY A 284 1.43 -2.04 -12.46
N LEU A 285 1.09 -3.23 -11.94
CA LEU A 285 0.85 -4.40 -12.76
C LEU A 285 -0.50 -4.21 -13.49
N GLU A 286 -0.50 -4.51 -14.78
CA GLU A 286 -1.68 -4.43 -15.63
C GLU A 286 -2.04 -5.85 -16.05
N ALA A 287 -3.33 -6.19 -15.94
CA ALA A 287 -3.89 -7.46 -16.36
C ALA A 287 -4.92 -7.26 -17.48
N PRO A 288 -4.50 -6.88 -18.70
CA PRO A 288 -5.39 -6.71 -19.84
C PRO A 288 -6.00 -8.06 -20.28
N PRO A 289 -7.14 -8.05 -20.98
CA PRO A 289 -7.92 -9.25 -21.31
C PRO A 289 -7.20 -10.23 -22.27
N SER A 290 -6.12 -9.82 -22.95
CA SER A 290 -5.36 -10.69 -23.85
C SER A 290 -3.95 -10.98 -23.34
N ARG A 291 -3.52 -12.25 -23.46
CA ARG A 291 -2.16 -12.68 -23.09
C ARG A 291 -1.06 -11.93 -23.86
N VAL A 292 -1.33 -11.56 -25.11
CA VAL A 292 -0.38 -10.80 -25.95
C VAL A 292 -0.26 -9.35 -25.44
N ALA A 293 -1.38 -8.71 -25.09
CA ALA A 293 -1.38 -7.37 -24.51
C ALA A 293 -0.69 -7.36 -23.13
N LEU A 294 -0.91 -8.40 -22.32
CA LEU A 294 -0.27 -8.58 -21.02
C LEU A 294 1.26 -8.65 -21.16
N ILE A 295 1.77 -9.43 -22.11
CA ILE A 295 3.20 -9.54 -22.38
C ILE A 295 3.75 -8.20 -22.87
N ARG A 296 3.10 -7.54 -23.84
CA ARG A 296 3.57 -6.25 -24.40
C ARG A 296 3.60 -5.15 -23.34
N ALA A 297 2.56 -5.02 -22.51
CA ALA A 297 2.45 -4.01 -21.46
C ALA A 297 3.50 -4.19 -20.36
N ASN A 298 3.92 -5.43 -20.09
CA ASN A 298 4.82 -5.75 -18.97
C ASN A 298 6.26 -6.09 -19.41
N ALA A 299 6.55 -6.37 -20.68
CA ALA A 299 7.89 -6.78 -21.15
C ALA A 299 8.97 -5.72 -20.87
N GLY A 300 8.69 -4.45 -21.17
CA GLY A 300 9.60 -3.34 -20.86
C GLY A 300 9.85 -3.19 -19.35
N LYS A 301 8.81 -3.38 -18.54
CA LYS A 301 8.90 -3.37 -17.06
C LYS A 301 9.77 -4.54 -16.58
N ALA A 302 9.56 -5.75 -17.10
CA ALA A 302 10.32 -6.94 -16.73
C ALA A 302 11.81 -6.82 -17.06
N LEU A 303 12.18 -6.30 -18.24
CA LEU A 303 13.59 -6.06 -18.58
C LEU A 303 14.24 -5.06 -17.62
N ARG A 304 13.55 -3.97 -17.29
CA ARG A 304 14.02 -2.99 -16.29
C ARG A 304 14.19 -3.63 -14.92
N PHE A 305 13.23 -4.44 -14.49
CA PHE A 305 13.27 -5.13 -13.19
C PHE A 305 14.42 -6.14 -13.12
N ARG A 306 14.70 -6.87 -14.21
CA ARG A 306 15.87 -7.76 -14.28
C ARG A 306 17.19 -7.00 -14.15
N ARG A 307 17.33 -5.85 -14.83
CA ARG A 307 18.52 -5.00 -14.70
C ARG A 307 18.67 -4.46 -13.28
N THR A 308 17.57 -4.06 -12.66
CA THR A 308 17.54 -3.57 -11.27
C THR A 308 17.96 -4.68 -10.31
N ALA A 309 17.36 -5.87 -10.40
CA ALA A 309 17.71 -7.01 -9.55
C ALA A 309 19.20 -7.38 -9.64
N LYS A 310 19.80 -7.36 -10.84
CA LYS A 310 21.25 -7.57 -11.00
C LYS A 310 22.09 -6.53 -10.25
N ARG A 311 21.69 -5.25 -10.30
CA ARG A 311 22.37 -4.17 -9.56
C ARG A 311 22.21 -4.34 -8.05
N GLU A 312 21.02 -4.71 -7.60
CA GLU A 312 20.74 -4.92 -6.18
C GLU A 312 21.50 -6.12 -5.60
N LEU A 313 21.64 -7.21 -6.37
CA LEU A 313 22.51 -8.34 -6.00
C LEU A 313 23.98 -7.91 -5.90
N ALA A 314 24.47 -7.17 -6.90
CA ALA A 314 25.87 -6.71 -6.92
C ALA A 314 26.21 -5.70 -5.81
N ARG A 315 25.21 -5.05 -5.21
CA ARG A 315 25.39 -4.16 -4.05
C ARG A 315 25.45 -4.90 -2.71
N ARG A 316 25.02 -6.17 -2.68
CA ARG A 316 24.81 -6.96 -1.45
C ARG A 316 25.75 -8.16 -1.32
N GLY A 317 26.38 -8.58 -2.42
CA GLY A 317 27.50 -9.53 -2.41
C GLY A 317 28.82 -8.80 -2.40
#